data_AF-A0A0D6L4T8-F1
#
_entry.id   AF-A0A0D6L4T8-F1
#
_cell.length_a   1.000
_cell.length_b   1.000
_cell.length_c   1.000
_cell.angle_alpha   90.00
_cell.angle_beta   90.00
_cell.angle_gamma   90.00
#
_symmetry.space_group_name_H-M   'P 1'
#
loop_
_entity.id
_entity.type
_entity.pdbx_description
1 polymer ?
#
loop_
_entity_poly.entity_id
_entity_poly.type
_entity_poly.pdbx_seq_one_letter_code
_entity_poly.pdbx_strand_id
1 'polypeptide(L)'
;SPLEVVALLNHELENYSKKLVQKPALLVLNKIDISPDKEEPSRLAEKLRSLDWPLQLPEKLRPRFPLQFDYVIPISAKLGEIEELKRALIRTYRNLHPSEVPQDLLEDDDKSLL
;
A
#
# COMPACT_ATOMS: atom_id res chain seq x y z
N SER A 1 -1.02 -13.15 11.74
CA SER A 1 -1.94 -12.02 11.50
C SER A 1 -1.58 -11.34 10.18
N PRO A 2 -2.46 -10.53 9.56
CA PRO A 2 -2.12 -9.79 8.34
C PRO A 2 -0.86 -8.93 8.47
N LEU A 3 -0.66 -8.29 9.63
CA LEU A 3 0.54 -7.50 9.94
C LEU A 3 1.84 -8.34 9.89
N GLU A 4 1.82 -9.55 10.44
CA GLU A 4 2.97 -10.46 10.40
C GLU A 4 3.28 -10.91 8.96
N VAL A 5 2.26 -11.10 8.12
CA VAL A 5 2.44 -11.43 6.70
C VAL A 5 3.14 -10.27 5.97
N VAL A 6 2.74 -9.02 6.23
CA VAL A 6 3.43 -7.84 5.67
C VAL A 6 4.90 -7.83 6.08
N ALA A 7 5.20 -8.13 7.34
CA ALA A 7 6.59 -8.22 7.82
C ALA A 7 7.39 -9.31 7.12
N LEU A 8 6.81 -10.50 6.94
CA LEU A 8 7.47 -11.60 6.23
C LEU A 8 7.77 -11.23 4.76
N LEU A 9 6.82 -10.62 4.06
CA LEU A 9 7.04 -10.13 2.69
C LEU A 9 8.13 -9.05 2.64
N ASN A 10 8.19 -8.17 3.64
CA ASN A 10 9.26 -7.19 3.77
C ASN A 10 10.63 -7.88 3.92
N HIS A 11 10.75 -8.90 4.79
CA HIS A 11 11.99 -9.67 4.96
C HIS A 11 12.42 -10.35 3.67
N GLU A 12 11.48 -10.93 2.93
CA GLU A 12 11.76 -11.55 1.62
C GLU A 12 12.33 -10.53 0.62
N LEU A 13 11.75 -9.32 0.55
CA LEU A 13 12.26 -8.24 -0.30
C LEU A 13 13.64 -7.75 0.13
N GLU A 14 13.89 -7.60 1.43
CA GLU A 14 15.21 -7.23 1.98
C GLU A 14 16.29 -8.25 1.59
N ASN A 15 15.98 -9.53 1.73
CA ASN A 15 16.87 -10.63 1.41
C ASN A 15 17.14 -10.73 -0.09
N TYR A 16 16.17 -10.33 -0.93
CA TYR A 16 16.35 -10.28 -2.37
C TYR A 16 17.22 -9.09 -2.80
N SER A 17 16.87 -7.87 -2.39
CA SER A 17 17.66 -6.68 -2.71
C SER A 17 17.22 -5.47 -1.89
N LYS A 18 18.20 -4.81 -1.24
CA LYS A 18 17.99 -3.55 -0.52
C LYS A 18 17.43 -2.42 -1.39
N LYS A 19 17.56 -2.50 -2.72
CA LYS A 19 16.98 -1.50 -3.63
C LYS A 19 15.46 -1.63 -3.74
N LEU A 20 14.90 -2.81 -3.49
CA LEU A 20 13.44 -3.02 -3.60
C LEU A 20 12.69 -2.36 -2.45
N VAL A 21 13.23 -2.41 -1.24
CA VAL A 21 12.62 -1.76 -0.05
C VAL A 21 12.68 -0.24 -0.09
N GLN A 22 13.42 0.35 -1.03
CA GLN A 22 13.53 1.79 -1.25
C GLN A 22 12.62 2.29 -2.38
N LYS A 23 11.98 1.40 -3.14
CA LYS A 23 11.06 1.81 -4.20
C LYS A 23 9.74 2.27 -3.58
N PRO A 24 9.02 3.21 -4.25
CA PRO A 24 7.64 3.51 -3.89
C PRO A 24 6.82 2.23 -3.84
N ALA A 25 5.97 2.13 -2.81
CA ALA A 25 5.28 0.90 -2.48
C ALA A 25 3.82 1.19 -2.13
N LEU A 26 2.92 0.41 -2.73
CA LEU A 26 1.51 0.41 -2.40
C LEU A 26 1.17 -0.93 -1.75
N LEU A 27 0.44 -0.89 -0.63
CA LEU A 27 -0.10 -2.07 0.01
C LEU A 27 -1.60 -2.17 -0.25
N VAL A 28 -2.05 -3.33 -0.71
CA VAL A 28 -3.45 -3.60 -0.99
C VAL A 28 -3.98 -4.65 -0.02
N LEU A 29 -4.93 -4.26 0.82
CA LEU A 29 -5.63 -5.19 1.71
C LEU A 29 -6.86 -5.73 0.98
N ASN A 30 -6.71 -6.86 0.30
CA ASN A 30 -7.76 -7.47 -0.50
C ASN A 30 -8.72 -8.31 0.36
N LYS A 31 -9.93 -8.57 -0.18
CA LYS A 31 -11.00 -9.40 0.40
C LYS A 31 -11.66 -8.78 1.64
N ILE A 32 -11.85 -7.45 1.68
CA ILE A 32 -12.55 -6.82 2.81
C ILE A 32 -14.02 -7.24 2.93
N ASP A 33 -14.61 -7.78 1.84
CA ASP A 33 -15.99 -8.26 1.81
C ASP A 33 -16.25 -9.42 2.78
N ILE A 34 -15.23 -10.23 3.08
CA ILE A 34 -15.35 -11.38 3.99
C ILE A 34 -15.01 -11.04 5.45
N SER A 35 -14.55 -9.81 5.76
CA SER A 35 -14.29 -9.46 7.15
C SER A 35 -15.61 -9.32 7.91
N PRO A 36 -15.75 -9.98 9.09
CA PRO A 36 -16.91 -9.82 9.95
C PRO A 36 -17.00 -8.44 10.59
N ASP A 37 -15.85 -7.78 10.84
CA ASP A 37 -15.78 -6.39 11.31
C ASP A 37 -15.49 -5.47 10.11
N LYS A 38 -16.49 -4.67 9.71
CA LYS A 38 -16.35 -3.76 8.57
C LYS A 38 -15.32 -2.66 8.77
N GLU A 39 -14.94 -2.36 10.01
CA GLU A 39 -13.94 -1.36 10.33
C GLU A 39 -12.52 -1.93 10.46
N GLU A 40 -12.38 -3.24 10.67
CA GLU A 40 -11.07 -3.90 10.85
C GLU A 40 -10.11 -3.60 9.69
N PRO A 41 -10.50 -3.70 8.40
CA PRO A 41 -9.60 -3.39 7.29
C PRO A 41 -9.09 -1.94 7.31
N SER A 42 -9.95 -0.99 7.67
CA SER A 42 -9.59 0.44 7.74
C SER A 42 -8.62 0.70 8.89
N ARG A 43 -8.89 0.16 10.09
CA ARG A 43 -7.96 0.27 11.23
C ARG A 43 -6.60 -0.37 10.93
N LEU A 44 -6.60 -1.51 10.24
CA LEU A 44 -5.37 -2.16 9.80
C LEU A 44 -4.62 -1.33 8.76
N ALA A 45 -5.33 -0.70 7.82
CA ALA A 45 -4.74 0.18 6.81
C ALA A 45 -4.08 1.41 7.45
N GLU A 46 -4.75 2.07 8.39
CA GLU A 46 -4.20 3.20 9.15
C GLU A 46 -2.93 2.81 9.90
N LYS A 47 -2.96 1.67 10.59
CA LYS A 47 -1.82 1.11 11.30
C LYS A 47 -0.64 0.83 10.36
N LEU A 48 -0.88 0.28 9.17
CA LEU A 48 0.18 -0.04 8.21
C LEU A 48 0.70 1.19 7.45
N ARG A 49 -0.08 2.27 7.37
CA ARG A 49 0.35 3.55 6.80
C ARG A 49 1.33 4.29 7.74
N SER A 50 1.29 3.99 9.03
CA SER A 50 2.19 4.60 10.02
C SER A 50 3.65 4.14 9.82
N LEU A 51 4.62 5.04 10.03
CA LEU A 51 6.05 4.70 9.93
C LEU A 51 6.52 3.72 11.03
N ASP A 52 5.76 3.64 12.11
CA ASP A 52 6.03 2.81 13.29
C ASP A 52 5.27 1.47 13.28
N TRP A 53 4.62 1.10 12.16
CA TRP A 53 4.00 -0.22 12.00
C TRP A 53 4.88 -1.41 12.43
N PRO A 54 6.21 -1.41 12.23
CA PRO A 54 7.08 -2.51 12.69
C PRO A 54 7.16 -2.61 14.22
N LEU A 55 6.99 -1.50 14.95
CA LEU A 55 7.04 -1.50 16.42
C LEU A 55 5.89 -2.30 17.02
N GLN A 56 4.79 -2.46 16.28
CA GLN A 56 3.64 -3.25 16.68
C GLN A 56 3.84 -4.76 16.54
N LEU A 57 5.03 -5.19 16.09
CA LEU A 57 5.44 -6.59 16.02
C LEU A 57 6.43 -6.93 17.14
N PRO A 58 6.49 -8.20 17.56
CA PRO A 58 7.59 -8.72 18.37
C PRO A 58 8.93 -8.44 17.69
N GLU A 59 9.97 -8.14 18.49
CA GLU A 59 11.30 -7.75 18.00
C GLU A 59 11.86 -8.71 16.93
N LYS A 60 11.68 -10.02 17.12
CA LYS A 60 12.14 -11.07 16.19
C LYS A 60 11.49 -11.03 14.80
N LEU A 61 10.34 -10.37 14.65
CA LEU A 61 9.61 -10.27 13.38
C LEU A 61 9.82 -8.93 12.68
N ARG A 62 10.51 -7.97 13.31
CA ARG A 62 10.64 -6.61 12.76
C ARG A 62 11.60 -6.61 11.56
N PRO A 63 11.20 -6.08 10.40
CA PRO A 63 12.12 -5.86 9.27
C PRO A 63 13.27 -4.93 9.65
N ARG A 64 14.46 -5.15 9.06
CA ARG A 64 15.63 -4.29 9.28
C ARG A 64 15.52 -2.99 8.48
N PHE A 65 14.87 -3.07 7.32
CA PHE A 65 14.57 -1.96 6.42
C PHE A 65 13.07 -1.98 6.12
N PRO A 66 12.25 -1.45 7.05
CA PRO A 66 10.79 -1.42 6.86
C PRO A 66 10.39 -0.64 5.62
N LEU A 67 9.48 -1.20 4.85
CA LEU A 67 8.79 -0.53 3.76
C LEU A 67 7.99 0.66 4.31
N GLN A 68 8.12 1.77 3.61
CA GLN A 68 7.24 2.92 3.75
C GLN A 68 6.21 2.83 2.63
N PHE A 69 4.95 2.68 2.98
CA PHE A 69 3.87 2.58 2.00
C PHE A 69 3.34 3.98 1.68
N ASP A 70 3.42 4.37 0.41
CA ASP A 70 2.81 5.61 -0.08
C ASP A 70 1.29 5.54 0.01
N TYR A 71 0.74 4.36 -0.26
CA TYR A 71 -0.70 4.07 -0.15
C TYR A 71 -0.93 2.72 0.52
N VAL A 72 -1.93 2.68 1.41
CA VAL A 72 -2.49 1.44 1.96
C VAL A 72 -4.00 1.45 1.68
N ILE A 73 -4.44 0.57 0.79
CA ILE A 73 -5.78 0.63 0.20
C ILE A 73 -6.52 -0.68 0.50
N PRO A 74 -7.56 -0.64 1.35
CA PRO A 74 -8.49 -1.76 1.50
C PRO A 74 -9.42 -1.86 0.28
N ILE A 75 -9.54 -3.05 -0.30
CA ILE A 75 -10.42 -3.28 -1.46
C ILE A 75 -11.18 -4.60 -1.36
N SER A 76 -12.34 -4.67 -2.01
CA SER A 76 -12.90 -5.93 -2.49
C SER A 76 -12.78 -6.03 -4.00
N ALA A 77 -11.77 -6.77 -4.47
CA ALA A 77 -11.65 -7.08 -5.90
C ALA A 77 -12.86 -7.87 -6.43
N LYS A 78 -13.54 -8.63 -5.57
CA LYS A 78 -14.75 -9.39 -5.92
C LYS A 78 -15.95 -8.47 -6.22
N LEU A 79 -16.08 -7.37 -5.46
CA LEU A 79 -17.14 -6.38 -5.65
C LEU A 79 -16.78 -5.28 -6.66
N GLY A 80 -15.57 -5.32 -7.23
CA GLY A 80 -15.11 -4.35 -8.23
C GLY A 80 -14.61 -3.03 -7.65
N GLU A 81 -14.30 -2.97 -6.36
CA GLU A 81 -13.84 -1.77 -5.65
C GLU A 81 -12.34 -1.48 -5.93
N ILE A 82 -11.98 -1.24 -7.18
CA ILE A 82 -10.58 -1.11 -7.64
C ILE A 82 -10.19 0.31 -8.09
N GLU A 83 -11.14 1.24 -8.14
CA GLU A 83 -10.91 2.57 -8.72
C GLU A 83 -9.89 3.40 -7.92
N GLU A 84 -9.91 3.31 -6.59
CA GLU A 84 -8.91 3.98 -5.76
C GLU A 84 -7.50 3.42 -5.98
N LEU A 85 -7.39 2.08 -6.13
CA LEU A 85 -6.12 1.42 -6.45
C LEU A 85 -5.58 1.89 -7.80
N LYS A 86 -6.42 1.99 -8.83
CA LYS A 86 -6.00 2.50 -10.16
C LYS A 86 -5.45 3.92 -10.05
N ARG A 87 -6.16 4.83 -9.37
CA ARG A 87 -5.71 6.21 -9.16
C ARG A 87 -4.38 6.27 -8.42
N ALA A 88 -4.23 5.51 -7.34
CA ALA A 88 -2.99 5.47 -6.57
C ALA A 88 -1.80 4.96 -7.40
N LEU A 89 -2.01 3.94 -8.24
CA LEU A 89 -0.99 3.43 -9.17
C LEU A 89 -0.60 4.47 -10.21
N ILE A 90 -1.59 5.12 -10.84
CA ILE A 90 -1.35 6.18 -11.84
C ILE A 90 -0.54 7.32 -11.21
N ARG A 91 -0.93 7.80 -10.02
CA ARG A 91 -0.22 8.85 -9.29
C ARG A 91 1.22 8.45 -8.95
N THR A 92 1.41 7.22 -8.47
CA THR A 92 2.76 6.72 -8.14
C THR A 92 3.63 6.62 -9.39
N TYR A 93 3.09 6.12 -10.50
CA TYR A 93 3.80 6.04 -11.78
C TYR A 93 4.17 7.44 -12.30
N ARG A 94 3.23 8.40 -12.24
CA ARG A 94 3.46 9.81 -12.61
C ARG A 94 4.62 10.42 -11.84
N ASN A 95 4.68 10.19 -10.52
CA ASN A 95 5.75 10.72 -9.68
C ASN A 95 7.13 10.15 -10.04
N LEU A 96 7.18 8.91 -10.53
CA LEU A 96 8.40 8.25 -10.97
C LEU A 96 8.81 8.63 -12.41
N HIS A 97 7.83 8.85 -13.29
CA HIS A 97 8.02 9.07 -14.73
C HIS A 97 7.25 10.31 -15.23
N PRO A 98 7.56 11.52 -14.73
CA PRO A 98 6.75 12.72 -15.00
C PRO A 98 6.68 13.09 -16.49
N SER A 99 7.69 12.72 -17.28
CA SER A 99 7.80 13.05 -18.71
C SER A 99 7.15 12.03 -19.64
N GLU A 100 6.73 10.87 -19.13
CA GLU A 100 6.22 9.75 -19.94
C GLU A 100 4.70 9.57 -19.84
N VAL A 101 4.02 10.33 -18.97
CA VAL A 101 2.58 10.20 -18.78
C VAL A 101 1.82 11.04 -19.80
N PRO A 102 0.94 10.41 -20.61
CA PRO A 102 0.09 11.12 -21.56
C PRO A 102 -0.75 12.23 -20.90
N GLN A 103 -0.90 13.37 -21.58
CA GLN A 103 -1.54 14.57 -21.01
C GLN A 103 -3.02 14.37 -20.66
N ASP A 104 -3.71 13.46 -21.34
CA ASP A 104 -5.11 13.09 -21.13
C ASP A 104 -5.35 12.36 -19.79
N LEU A 105 -4.33 11.72 -19.21
CA LEU A 105 -4.39 11.17 -17.85
C LEU A 105 -4.10 12.23 -16.77
N LEU A 106 -3.77 13.47 -17.14
CA LEU A 106 -3.49 14.55 -16.19
C LEU A 106 -4.78 15.23 -15.67
N GLU A 107 -5.86 15.24 -16.45
CA GLU A 107 -7.04 16.09 -16.21
C GLU A 107 -8.08 15.52 -15.23
N ASP A 108 -8.09 14.20 -14.99
CA ASP A 108 -9.14 13.53 -14.21
C ASP A 108 -8.83 13.45 -12.70
N ASP A 109 -7.60 13.76 -12.30
CA ASP A 109 -7.10 13.60 -10.92
C ASP A 109 -7.35 14.82 -10.00
N ASP A 110 -7.48 16.03 -10.57
CA ASP A 110 -7.58 17.29 -9.79
C ASP A 110 -9.00 17.65 -9.35
N LYS A 111 -10.04 16.97 -9.88
CA LYS A 111 -11.43 17.42 -9.72
C LYS A 111 -12.19 16.89 -8.49
N SER A 112 -11.62 16.02 -7.64
CA SER A 112 -12.43 15.38 -6.57
C SER A 112 -11.95 15.56 -5.13
N LEU A 113 -11.07 16.50 -4.83
CA LEU A 113 -10.67 16.79 -3.43
C LEU A 113 -10.60 18.30 -3.12
N LEU A 114 -11.61 19.05 -3.55
CA LEU A 114 -12.09 20.27 -2.87
C LEU A 114 -13.57 20.10 -2.51
#